data_AF-A0A250VR22-F1
#
_entry.id   AF-A0A250VR22-F1
#
_cell.length_a   1.000
_cell.length_b   1.000
_cell.length_c   1.000
_cell.angle_alpha   90.00
_cell.angle_beta   90.00
_cell.angle_gamma   90.00
#
_symmetry.space_group_name_H-M   'P 1'
#
loop_
_entity.id
_entity.type
_entity.pdbx_description
1 polymer ?
#
loop_
_entity_poly.entity_id
_entity_poly.type
_entity_poly.pdbx_seq_one_letter_code
_entity_poly.pdbx_strand_id
1 'polypeptide(L)'
;MTTYEVESIASVVGGHTRVQDDYQGGVQSVIRLNQGYPLETLQGIEEFSHLTVTWRFHLAQPEDVQLHARSPRGNPQWPATGTFVHRNHRRPNQLAISYPRLLGVEGRDLLVTDLDAVDGTPVVDLAPYFEEMGPRGTVRQPAWPSEMLATYWRDVSERS
;
A
#
# COMPACT_ATOMS: atom_id res chain seq x y z
N MET A 1 -20.57 4.99 -17.64
CA MET A 1 -19.34 4.85 -16.83
C MET A 1 -18.97 6.24 -16.35
N THR A 2 -18.81 6.44 -15.05
CA THR A 2 -18.42 7.74 -14.49
C THR A 2 -16.91 7.74 -14.31
N THR A 3 -16.25 8.74 -14.85
CA THR A 3 -14.82 8.98 -14.67
C THR A 3 -14.64 10.24 -13.86
N TYR A 4 -13.63 10.27 -13.02
CA TYR A 4 -13.22 11.44 -12.25
C TYR A 4 -11.69 11.55 -12.31
N GLU A 5 -11.20 12.78 -12.22
CA GLU A 5 -9.78 13.07 -12.08
C GLU A 5 -9.40 13.03 -10.60
N VAL A 6 -8.21 12.51 -10.31
CA VAL A 6 -7.67 12.39 -8.97
C VAL A 6 -6.27 12.98 -8.98
N GLU A 7 -6.05 13.99 -8.16
CA GLU A 7 -4.72 14.54 -7.91
C GLU A 7 -4.08 13.83 -6.72
N SER A 8 -2.78 13.55 -6.83
CA SER A 8 -2.02 13.05 -5.68
C SER A 8 -1.88 14.14 -4.62
N ILE A 9 -1.97 13.76 -3.34
CA ILE A 9 -1.76 14.67 -2.21
C ILE A 9 -0.31 14.67 -1.71
N ALA A 10 0.43 13.61 -2.01
CA ALA A 10 1.79 13.37 -1.55
C ALA A 10 2.54 12.43 -2.49
N SER A 11 3.84 12.31 -2.26
CA SER A 11 4.70 11.32 -2.92
C SER A 11 5.53 10.55 -1.91
N VAL A 12 5.80 9.29 -2.21
CA VAL A 12 6.76 8.46 -1.46
C VAL A 12 8.18 8.88 -1.82
N VAL A 13 9.03 9.09 -0.81
CA VAL A 13 10.44 9.44 -0.95
C VAL A 13 11.29 8.42 -0.18
N GLY A 14 12.23 7.80 -0.87
CA GLY A 14 13.12 6.77 -0.32
C GLY A 14 12.44 5.41 -0.13
N GLY A 15 13.01 4.59 0.76
CA GLY A 15 12.53 3.23 1.03
C GLY A 15 12.79 2.25 -0.11
N HIS A 16 11.73 1.58 -0.58
CA HIS A 16 11.84 0.59 -1.65
C HIS A 16 12.13 1.26 -3.00
N THR A 17 13.27 0.97 -3.61
CA THR A 17 13.63 1.52 -4.94
C THR A 17 13.28 0.60 -6.10
N ARG A 18 12.75 -0.59 -5.81
CA ARG A 18 12.39 -1.62 -6.81
C ARG A 18 11.11 -2.30 -6.40
N VAL A 19 10.33 -2.70 -7.40
CA VAL A 19 9.13 -3.53 -7.19
C VAL A 19 9.57 -4.92 -6.76
N GLN A 20 9.00 -5.40 -5.66
CA GLN A 20 9.24 -6.75 -5.15
C GLN A 20 7.99 -7.26 -4.43
N ASP A 21 7.88 -8.59 -4.34
CA ASP A 21 6.71 -9.25 -3.78
C ASP A 21 6.84 -9.53 -2.27
N ASP A 22 8.05 -9.72 -1.75
CA ASP A 22 8.30 -10.18 -0.37
C ASP A 22 9.50 -9.46 0.26
N TYR A 23 9.75 -9.69 1.56
CA TYR A 23 10.83 -9.08 2.33
C TYR A 23 10.77 -7.54 2.32
N GLN A 24 9.58 -7.01 2.57
CA GLN A 24 9.28 -5.58 2.62
C GLN A 24 9.54 -4.97 4.01
N GLY A 25 9.82 -5.78 5.02
CA GLY A 25 10.00 -5.34 6.41
C GLY A 25 11.34 -4.65 6.64
N GLY A 26 11.40 -3.83 7.70
CA GLY A 26 12.62 -3.13 8.12
C GLY A 26 13.00 -1.93 7.27
N VAL A 27 12.19 -1.60 6.26
CA VAL A 27 12.42 -0.45 5.37
C VAL A 27 11.63 0.77 5.86
N GLN A 28 12.32 1.91 5.95
CA GLN A 28 11.72 3.21 6.25
C GLN A 28 11.56 4.02 4.97
N SER A 29 10.44 4.73 4.88
CA SER A 29 10.07 5.60 3.77
C SER A 29 9.52 6.92 4.32
N VAL A 30 9.48 7.95 3.48
CA VAL A 30 8.78 9.20 3.79
C VAL A 30 7.58 9.34 2.88
N ILE A 31 6.41 9.66 3.45
CA ILE A 31 5.28 10.19 2.70
C ILE A 31 5.36 11.71 2.79
N ARG A 32 5.71 12.38 1.69
CA ARG A 32 5.90 13.83 1.64
C ARG A 32 4.69 14.52 1.04
N LEU A 33 3.96 15.29 1.84
CA LEU A 33 2.82 16.08 1.35
C LEU A 33 3.25 17.13 0.33
N ASN A 34 2.40 17.34 -0.68
CA ASN A 34 2.58 18.38 -1.68
C ASN A 34 2.58 19.78 -1.02
N GLN A 35 3.31 20.72 -1.62
CA GLN A 35 3.54 22.06 -1.04
C GLN A 35 2.25 22.87 -0.83
N GLY A 36 1.18 22.57 -1.56
CA GLY A 36 -0.10 23.29 -1.47
C GLY A 36 -0.90 23.05 -0.19
N TYR A 37 -0.60 22.02 0.59
CA TYR A 37 -1.34 21.71 1.82
C TYR A 37 -0.80 22.50 3.02
N PRO A 38 -1.63 23.17 3.84
CA PRO A 38 -1.18 23.75 5.10
C PRO A 38 -0.65 22.68 6.08
N LEU A 39 0.36 22.97 6.90
CA LEU A 39 0.89 21.98 7.86
C LEU A 39 -0.14 21.56 8.92
N GLU A 40 -1.08 22.45 9.24
CA GLU A 40 -2.21 22.16 10.14
C GLU A 40 -3.09 21.01 9.67
N THR A 41 -3.04 20.60 8.39
CA THR A 41 -3.75 19.39 7.93
C THR A 41 -3.20 18.11 8.56
N LEU A 42 -2.00 18.15 9.17
CA LEU A 42 -1.40 17.05 9.92
C LEU A 42 -1.54 17.22 11.43
N GLN A 43 -2.19 18.27 11.93
CA GLN A 43 -2.32 18.51 13.36
C GLN A 43 -3.01 17.32 14.05
N GLY A 44 -2.38 16.78 15.10
CA GLY A 44 -2.88 15.64 15.88
C GLY A 44 -2.60 14.26 15.27
N ILE A 45 -2.00 14.18 14.09
CA ILE A 45 -1.76 12.88 13.44
C ILE A 45 -0.78 11.98 14.22
N GLU A 46 0.15 12.58 14.98
CA GLU A 46 1.11 11.85 15.82
C GLU A 46 0.49 11.19 17.05
N GLU A 47 -0.79 11.46 17.36
CA GLU A 47 -1.55 10.70 18.36
C GLU A 47 -1.85 9.26 17.89
N PHE A 48 -1.65 8.97 16.60
CA PHE A 48 -1.94 7.68 15.98
C PHE A 48 -0.66 6.94 15.60
N SER A 49 -0.68 5.61 15.76
CA SER A 49 0.49 4.76 15.46
C SER A 49 0.55 4.24 14.02
N HIS A 50 -0.59 4.20 13.33
CA HIS A 50 -0.70 3.65 11.97
C HIS A 50 -1.56 4.57 11.10
N LEU A 51 -1.25 4.56 9.81
CA LEU A 51 -2.03 5.24 8.78
C LEU A 51 -2.74 4.20 7.91
N THR A 52 -3.82 4.60 7.26
CA THR A 52 -4.33 3.99 6.04
C THR A 52 -3.89 4.87 4.88
N VAL A 53 -3.13 4.32 3.94
CA VAL A 53 -2.55 5.08 2.83
C VAL A 53 -3.05 4.49 1.51
N THR A 54 -3.75 5.30 0.72
CA THR A 54 -4.17 4.93 -0.63
C THR A 54 -3.19 5.51 -1.64
N TRP A 55 -2.65 4.67 -2.52
CA TRP A 55 -1.64 5.06 -3.50
C TRP A 55 -1.86 4.35 -4.83
N ARG A 56 -1.23 4.86 -5.90
CA ARG A 56 -1.37 4.31 -7.25
C ARG A 56 -0.10 3.58 -7.67
N PHE A 57 -0.23 2.39 -8.28
CA PHE A 57 0.87 1.68 -8.93
C PHE A 57 1.38 2.48 -10.14
N HIS A 58 2.18 3.52 -9.92
CA HIS A 58 2.58 4.47 -10.96
C HIS A 58 3.50 3.87 -12.03
N LEU A 59 4.19 2.78 -11.72
CA LEU A 59 4.99 2.03 -12.69
C LEU A 59 4.14 1.08 -13.56
N ALA A 60 2.89 0.81 -13.16
CA ALA A 60 2.00 -0.05 -13.93
C ALA A 60 1.39 0.70 -15.11
N GLN A 61 1.24 -0.02 -16.22
CA GLN A 61 0.67 0.49 -17.45
C GLN A 61 -0.82 0.12 -17.56
N PRO A 62 -1.64 0.89 -18.29
CA PRO A 62 -3.05 0.54 -18.51
C PRO A 62 -3.24 -0.89 -19.07
N GLU A 63 -2.30 -1.37 -19.88
CA GLU A 63 -2.31 -2.70 -20.50
C GLU A 63 -2.06 -3.84 -19.51
N ASP A 64 -1.54 -3.55 -18.31
CA ASP A 64 -1.35 -4.55 -17.26
C ASP A 64 -2.69 -5.04 -16.67
N VAL A 65 -3.79 -4.31 -16.90
CA VAL A 65 -5.10 -4.67 -16.39
C VAL A 65 -5.54 -6.01 -16.96
N GLN A 66 -5.83 -6.95 -16.07
CA GLN A 66 -6.30 -8.29 -16.44
C GLN A 66 -7.63 -8.55 -15.76
N LEU A 67 -8.67 -8.84 -16.56
CA LEU A 67 -10.04 -9.07 -16.09
C LEU A 67 -10.45 -10.55 -16.24
N HIS A 68 -9.65 -11.46 -15.68
CA HIS A 68 -9.90 -12.90 -15.71
C HIS A 68 -9.36 -13.59 -14.45
N ALA A 69 -9.79 -14.82 -14.21
CA ALA A 69 -9.29 -15.62 -13.09
C ALA A 69 -7.87 -16.12 -13.34
N ARG A 70 -7.00 -16.01 -12.35
CA ARG A 70 -5.63 -16.54 -12.39
C ARG A 70 -5.18 -16.96 -11.01
N SER A 71 -4.22 -17.89 -10.95
CA SER A 71 -3.62 -18.27 -9.67
C SER A 71 -2.78 -17.11 -9.10
N PRO A 72 -2.86 -16.84 -7.78
CA PRO A 72 -2.06 -15.81 -7.13
C PRO A 72 -0.56 -16.05 -7.38
N ARG A 73 0.17 -14.99 -7.75
CA ARG A 73 1.58 -15.02 -8.16
C ARG A 73 1.92 -16.09 -9.23
N GLY A 74 0.93 -16.57 -10.00
CA GLY A 74 1.11 -17.63 -10.99
C GLY A 74 1.33 -19.03 -10.40
N ASN A 75 1.10 -19.22 -9.09
CA ASN A 75 1.33 -20.50 -8.41
C ASN A 75 0.15 -21.46 -8.60
N PRO A 76 0.29 -22.56 -9.37
CA PRO A 76 -0.82 -23.47 -9.66
C PRO A 76 -1.32 -24.26 -8.45
N GLN A 77 -0.61 -24.25 -7.32
CA GLN A 77 -1.07 -24.85 -6.06
C GLN A 77 -2.23 -24.08 -5.42
N TRP A 78 -2.37 -22.79 -5.76
CA TRP A 78 -3.46 -21.96 -5.28
C TRP A 78 -4.54 -21.83 -6.35
N PRO A 79 -5.83 -21.81 -5.93
CA PRO A 79 -6.95 -21.76 -6.88
C PRO A 79 -6.89 -20.49 -7.73
N ALA A 80 -7.29 -20.61 -8.99
CA ALA A 80 -7.48 -19.45 -9.83
C ALA A 80 -8.67 -18.62 -9.32
N THR A 81 -8.41 -17.34 -9.01
CA THR A 81 -9.43 -16.42 -8.48
C THR A 81 -9.53 -15.18 -9.37
N GLY A 82 -10.71 -14.56 -9.41
CA GLY A 82 -10.96 -13.36 -10.20
C GLY A 82 -10.12 -12.16 -9.75
N THR A 83 -9.89 -11.20 -10.65
CA THR A 83 -9.02 -10.03 -10.47
C THR A 83 -9.18 -9.30 -9.14
N PHE A 84 -10.42 -9.09 -8.67
CA PHE A 84 -10.69 -8.35 -7.43
C PHE A 84 -10.37 -9.12 -6.14
N VAL A 85 -10.06 -10.42 -6.25
CA VAL A 85 -9.54 -11.21 -5.13
C VAL A 85 -8.04 -10.95 -4.94
N HIS A 86 -7.35 -10.48 -5.98
CA HIS A 86 -5.92 -10.18 -5.93
C HIS A 86 -5.66 -8.73 -5.52
N ARG A 87 -4.60 -8.51 -4.74
CA ARG A 87 -4.14 -7.18 -4.31
C ARG A 87 -2.89 -6.76 -5.11
N ASN A 88 -3.02 -6.60 -6.43
CA ASN A 88 -1.91 -6.21 -7.31
C ASN A 88 -2.31 -5.13 -8.32
N HIS A 89 -1.34 -4.71 -9.14
CA HIS A 89 -1.47 -3.65 -10.14
C HIS A 89 -2.41 -3.96 -11.32
N ARG A 90 -2.82 -5.22 -11.53
CA ARG A 90 -3.60 -5.64 -12.71
C ARG A 90 -5.11 -5.36 -12.56
N ARG A 91 -5.45 -4.22 -11.96
CA ARG A 91 -6.83 -3.81 -11.61
C ARG A 91 -7.16 -2.47 -12.29
N PRO A 92 -8.43 -2.20 -12.64
CA PRO A 92 -8.81 -1.04 -13.46
C PRO A 92 -8.23 0.31 -13.02
N ASN A 93 -8.28 0.62 -11.72
CA ASN A 93 -7.83 1.92 -11.21
C ASN A 93 -6.38 1.89 -10.70
N GLN A 94 -5.74 0.72 -10.68
CA GLN A 94 -4.35 0.55 -10.22
C GLN A 94 -4.09 1.19 -8.84
N LEU A 95 -5.09 1.19 -7.96
CA LEU A 95 -4.98 1.66 -6.58
C LEU A 95 -4.65 0.51 -5.64
N ALA A 96 -3.84 0.82 -4.64
CA ALA A 96 -3.50 -0.02 -3.50
C ALA A 96 -3.77 0.74 -2.19
N ILE A 97 -3.87 -0.03 -1.11
CA ILE A 97 -4.06 0.47 0.25
C ILE A 97 -3.07 -0.25 1.15
N SER A 98 -2.31 0.53 1.91
CA SER A 98 -1.32 0.03 2.87
C SER A 98 -1.61 0.59 4.25
N TYR A 99 -1.07 -0.07 5.28
CA TYR A 99 -1.29 0.28 6.68
C TYR A 99 0.04 0.53 7.40
N PRO A 100 0.85 1.51 6.95
CA PRO A 100 2.18 1.69 7.49
C PRO A 100 2.13 2.21 8.93
N ARG A 101 3.18 1.90 9.70
CA ARG A 101 3.42 2.50 11.01
C ARG A 101 3.96 3.92 10.85
N LEU A 102 3.39 4.87 11.59
CA LEU A 102 3.90 6.23 11.70
C LEU A 102 5.02 6.26 12.75
N LEU A 103 6.19 6.76 12.35
CA LEU A 103 7.37 6.86 13.20
C LEU A 103 7.58 8.29 13.73
N GLY A 104 7.06 9.29 13.01
CA GLY A 104 7.09 10.70 13.39
C GLY A 104 6.72 11.62 12.22
N VAL A 105 6.56 12.90 12.51
CA VAL A 105 6.25 13.93 11.51
C VAL A 105 7.25 15.08 11.56
N GLU A 106 7.80 15.44 10.40
CA GLU A 106 8.72 16.57 10.23
C GLU A 106 8.18 17.53 9.16
N GLY A 107 7.38 18.51 9.60
CA GLY A 107 6.75 19.47 8.69
C GLY A 107 5.74 18.80 7.75
N ARG A 108 6.17 18.50 6.52
CA ARG A 108 5.34 17.84 5.47
C ARG A 108 5.63 16.35 5.32
N ASP A 109 6.63 15.87 6.05
CA ASP A 109 7.17 14.54 5.90
C ASP A 109 6.63 13.65 7.01
N LEU A 110 5.88 12.62 6.64
CA LEU A 110 5.48 11.57 7.54
C LEU A 110 6.49 10.43 7.39
N LEU A 111 7.30 10.21 8.44
CA LEU A 111 8.27 9.12 8.48
C LEU A 111 7.51 7.84 8.80
N VAL A 112 7.63 6.84 7.95
CA VAL A 112 6.86 5.60 8.07
C VAL A 112 7.71 4.35 7.86
N THR A 113 7.23 3.22 8.35
CA THR A 113 7.71 1.88 7.99
C THR A 113 6.52 0.97 7.66
N ASP A 114 6.78 -0.20 7.10
CA ASP A 114 5.76 -1.13 6.60
C ASP A 114 4.88 -0.50 5.50
N LEU A 115 5.50 0.31 4.64
CA LEU A 115 4.91 0.83 3.40
C LEU A 115 5.52 0.09 2.20
N ASP A 116 4.71 -0.67 1.47
CA ASP A 116 5.08 -1.46 0.30
C ASP A 116 5.03 -0.68 -1.04
N ALA A 117 4.86 0.64 -0.97
CA ALA A 117 4.97 1.53 -2.11
C ALA A 117 6.45 1.85 -2.40
N VAL A 118 6.80 1.87 -3.68
CA VAL A 118 8.18 2.21 -4.10
C VAL A 118 8.40 3.71 -4.17
N ASP A 119 9.67 4.14 -4.13
CA ASP A 119 10.10 5.52 -4.30
C ASP A 119 9.43 6.19 -5.51
N GLY A 120 9.02 7.44 -5.35
CA GLY A 120 8.28 8.20 -6.36
C GLY A 120 6.79 7.85 -6.46
N THR A 121 6.28 6.90 -5.67
CA THR A 121 4.85 6.54 -5.73
C THR A 121 3.95 7.71 -5.31
N PRO A 122 2.97 8.11 -6.15
CA PRO A 122 1.98 9.09 -5.78
C PRO A 122 0.99 8.50 -4.78
N VAL A 123 0.77 9.23 -3.71
CA VAL A 123 -0.24 8.96 -2.69
C VAL A 123 -1.50 9.76 -3.05
N VAL A 124 -2.62 9.04 -3.13
CA VAL A 124 -3.94 9.59 -3.45
C VAL A 124 -4.60 10.14 -2.20
N ASP A 125 -4.50 9.42 -1.09
CA ASP A 125 -5.11 9.81 0.17
C ASP A 125 -4.40 9.15 1.36
N LEU A 126 -4.51 9.75 2.54
CA LEU A 126 -4.09 9.13 3.79
C LEU A 126 -4.99 9.59 4.95
N ALA A 127 -5.18 8.68 5.89
CA ALA A 127 -5.88 8.95 7.15
C ALA A 127 -5.24 8.13 8.27
N PRO A 128 -5.39 8.51 9.55
CA PRO A 128 -5.06 7.61 10.64
C PRO A 128 -5.90 6.33 10.59
N TYR A 129 -5.34 5.20 11.02
CA TYR A 129 -6.09 3.96 11.15
C TYR A 129 -6.90 3.97 12.46
N PHE A 130 -8.22 3.81 12.36
CA PHE A 130 -9.11 3.65 13.51
C PHE A 130 -9.48 2.17 13.66
N GLU A 131 -9.21 1.58 14.83
CA GLU A 131 -9.54 0.19 15.11
C GLU A 131 -11.05 -0.06 15.00
N GLU A 132 -11.87 0.90 15.42
CA GLU A 132 -13.32 0.86 15.37
C GLU A 132 -13.90 0.79 13.95
N MET A 133 -13.13 1.23 12.94
CA MET A 133 -13.49 1.14 11.53
C MET A 133 -12.98 -0.15 10.87
N GLY A 134 -12.26 -0.99 11.61
CA GLY A 134 -11.82 -2.30 11.16
C GLY A 134 -12.97 -3.30 10.90
N PRO A 135 -12.65 -4.51 10.42
CA PRO A 135 -13.65 -5.54 10.17
C PRO A 135 -14.47 -5.87 11.41
N ARG A 136 -15.79 -5.82 11.27
CA ARG A 136 -16.71 -6.27 12.33
C ARG A 136 -16.92 -7.79 12.28
N GLY A 137 -16.94 -8.41 13.45
CA GLY A 137 -17.18 -9.85 13.58
C GLY A 137 -15.97 -10.70 13.21
N THR A 138 -16.17 -12.00 13.01
CA THR A 138 -15.08 -12.92 12.69
C THR A 138 -14.59 -12.73 11.27
N VAL A 139 -13.29 -12.46 11.11
CA VAL A 139 -12.62 -12.42 9.81
C VAL A 139 -12.43 -13.84 9.28
N ARG A 140 -12.89 -14.09 8.04
CA ARG A 140 -12.69 -15.37 7.33
C ARG A 140 -11.86 -15.14 6.08
N GLN A 141 -10.82 -15.94 5.90
CA GLN A 141 -10.01 -15.99 4.68
C GLN A 141 -9.61 -17.44 4.34
N PRO A 142 -9.34 -17.77 3.07
CA PRO A 142 -8.71 -19.04 2.70
C PRO A 142 -7.26 -19.13 3.22
N ALA A 143 -6.62 -20.29 3.14
CA ALA A 143 -5.24 -20.48 3.64
C ALA A 143 -4.17 -19.81 2.75
N TRP A 144 -4.39 -19.80 1.43
CA TRP A 144 -3.39 -19.35 0.46
C TRP A 144 -2.85 -17.91 0.67
N PRO A 145 -3.60 -16.90 1.16
CA PRO A 145 -3.03 -15.58 1.42
C PRO A 145 -2.01 -15.63 2.57
N SER A 146 -2.28 -16.42 3.61
CA SER A 146 -1.34 -16.61 4.72
C SER A 146 -0.06 -17.32 4.26
N GLU A 147 -0.19 -18.31 3.38
CA GLU A 147 0.96 -18.99 2.77
C GLU A 147 1.74 -18.05 1.84
N MET A 148 1.04 -17.31 0.98
CA MET A 148 1.62 -16.39 -0.01
C MET A 148 2.37 -15.23 0.63
N LEU A 149 1.86 -14.72 1.76
CA LEU A 149 2.41 -13.56 2.45
C LEU A 149 3.31 -13.93 3.64
N ALA A 150 3.70 -15.20 3.78
CA ALA A 150 4.47 -15.69 4.93
C ALA A 150 5.81 -14.95 5.11
N THR A 151 6.42 -14.48 4.03
CA THR A 151 7.68 -13.72 4.02
C THR A 151 7.50 -12.25 3.68
N TYR A 152 6.25 -11.77 3.59
CA TYR A 152 5.95 -10.45 3.04
C TYR A 152 6.58 -9.32 3.85
N TRP A 153 6.42 -9.31 5.16
CA TRP A 153 6.98 -8.32 6.09
C TRP A 153 8.26 -8.79 6.80
N ARG A 154 8.93 -9.83 6.30
CA ARG A 154 10.27 -10.18 6.80
C ARG A 154 11.26 -9.09 6.47
N ASP A 155 12.32 -8.99 7.28
CA ASP A 155 13.31 -7.93 7.12
C ASP A 155 14.02 -8.09 5.77
N VAL A 156 14.27 -6.97 5.08
CA VAL A 156 14.98 -6.97 3.79
C VAL A 156 16.36 -7.63 3.87
N SER A 157 17.01 -7.63 5.05
CA SER A 157 18.28 -8.30 5.31
C SER A 157 18.20 -9.83 5.34
N GLU A 158 17.01 -10.41 5.49
CA GLU A 158 16.78 -11.87 5.42
C GLU A 158 16.72 -12.40 3.98
N ARG A 159 16.75 -11.51 2.99
CA ARG A 159 16.71 -11.88 1.56
C ARG A 159 18.07 -12.38 1.10
N SER A 160 18.15 -13.69 0.80
CA SER A 160 19.30 -14.35 0.17
C SER A 160 19.51 -13.94 -1.29
#